data_AF-A0A523ABS1-F1
#
_entry.id   AF-A0A523ABS1-F1
#
_cell.length_a   1.000
_cell.length_b   1.000
_cell.length_c   1.000
_cell.angle_alpha   90.00
_cell.angle_beta   90.00
_cell.angle_gamma   90.00
#
_symmetry.space_group_name_H-M   'P 1'
#
loop_
_entity.id
_entity.type
_entity.pdbx_description
1 polymer ?
#
loop_
_entity_poly.entity_id
_entity_poly.type
_entity_poly.pdbx_seq_one_letter_code
_entity_poly.pdbx_strand_id
1 'polypeptide(L)'
;SRINLFSFERIDNGLRVRSKRDELLKKLSELGFEFKSFEGHVDIFGNPLEIERAIRELEIKLGGFGFIPPSSIYHRFTTGLTGGKMSSSKPESYISLLDDPEVAVRKLKNALTGGRATSEEQKRLGGEPEKCVIFEFYSFHLIESDEELKRIEEDCRSGRLLCGSCKKFASELMVDFLREHKEKRDEAEGKIGDFEIIY
;
A
#
# COMPACT_ATOMS: atom_id res chain seq x y z
N SER A 1 -0.02 -21.15 17.34
CA SER A 1 1.25 -21.89 17.52
C SER A 1 2.27 -21.28 16.57
N ARG A 2 3.60 -21.43 16.80
CA ARG A 2 4.57 -21.01 15.77
C ARG A 2 4.59 -22.11 14.70
N ILE A 3 4.37 -21.75 13.44
CA ILE A 3 4.37 -22.69 12.32
C ILE A 3 5.79 -23.21 12.07
N ASN A 4 6.79 -22.34 12.18
CA ASN A 4 8.19 -22.72 12.04
C ASN A 4 8.79 -23.27 13.35
N LEU A 5 9.72 -24.20 13.22
CA LEU A 5 10.48 -24.79 14.35
C LEU A 5 11.48 -23.79 14.95
N PHE A 6 12.04 -22.91 14.11
CA PHE A 6 12.98 -21.89 14.52
C PHE A 6 12.42 -20.47 14.32
N SER A 7 12.87 -19.53 15.14
CA SER A 7 12.64 -18.09 14.96
C SER A 7 13.96 -17.34 15.03
N PHE A 8 14.04 -16.26 14.27
CA PHE A 8 15.25 -15.49 14.05
C PHE A 8 15.11 -14.08 14.62
N GLU A 9 16.20 -13.56 15.16
CA GLU A 9 16.36 -12.19 15.61
C GLU A 9 17.73 -11.71 15.09
N ARG A 10 17.78 -10.55 14.42
CA ARG A 10 19.04 -9.99 13.90
C ARG A 10 19.92 -9.54 15.07
N ILE A 11 21.20 -9.91 15.02
CA ILE A 11 22.23 -9.46 15.97
C ILE A 11 23.42 -8.90 15.20
N ASP A 12 24.35 -8.25 15.91
CA ASP A 12 25.60 -7.79 15.31
C ASP A 12 26.34 -8.96 14.65
N ASN A 13 26.54 -8.84 13.33
CA ASN A 13 27.22 -9.82 12.50
C ASN A 13 26.61 -11.25 12.55
N GLY A 14 25.28 -11.40 12.68
CA GLY A 14 24.68 -12.73 12.68
C GLY A 14 23.17 -12.82 12.91
N LEU A 15 22.74 -14.01 13.34
CA LEU A 15 21.37 -14.31 13.76
C LEU A 15 21.33 -15.00 15.10
N ARG A 16 20.45 -14.50 15.98
CA ARG A 16 19.99 -15.22 17.15
C ARG A 16 18.84 -16.14 16.76
N VAL A 17 18.99 -17.41 17.08
CA VAL A 17 18.05 -18.48 16.74
C VAL A 17 17.43 -19.03 18.03
N ARG A 18 16.10 -19.12 18.04
CA ARG A 18 15.33 -19.69 19.15
C ARG A 18 14.43 -20.81 18.64
N SER A 19 14.15 -21.79 19.48
CA SER A 19 13.13 -22.81 19.24
C SER A 19 12.25 -22.99 20.47
N LYS A 20 11.04 -23.51 20.29
CA LYS A 20 10.23 -24.00 21.43
C LYS A 20 10.69 -25.37 21.94
N ARG A 21 11.57 -26.01 21.19
CA ARG A 21 12.12 -27.35 21.43
C ARG A 21 13.62 -27.19 21.57
N ASP A 22 14.11 -27.00 22.79
CA ASP A 22 15.51 -26.69 23.06
C ASP A 22 16.46 -27.79 22.55
N GLU A 23 15.99 -29.03 22.44
CA GLU A 23 16.73 -30.13 21.84
C GLU A 23 17.08 -29.90 20.36
N LEU A 24 16.28 -29.12 19.63
CA LEU A 24 16.53 -28.79 18.22
C LEU A 24 17.66 -27.78 18.05
N LEU A 25 17.91 -26.92 19.05
CA LEU A 25 18.99 -25.94 19.00
C LEU A 25 20.36 -26.61 18.90
N LYS A 26 20.52 -27.82 19.45
CA LYS A 26 21.76 -28.60 19.37
C LYS A 26 22.13 -28.96 17.93
N LYS A 27 21.13 -29.17 17.06
CA LYS A 27 21.33 -29.51 15.64
C LYS A 27 21.89 -28.36 14.81
N LEU A 28 21.79 -27.12 15.29
CA LEU A 28 22.32 -25.95 14.59
C LEU A 28 23.85 -25.98 14.51
N SER A 29 24.52 -26.68 15.44
CA SER A 29 25.97 -26.84 15.43
C SER A 29 26.51 -27.64 14.23
N GLU A 30 25.65 -28.42 13.57
CA GLU A 30 26.01 -29.21 12.37
C GLU A 30 26.11 -28.36 11.09
N LEU A 31 25.70 -27.08 11.14
CA LEU A 31 25.62 -26.19 9.98
C LEU A 31 26.97 -25.54 9.61
N GLY A 32 28.02 -25.74 10.40
CA GLY A 32 29.38 -25.26 10.09
C GLY A 32 29.61 -23.75 10.25
N PHE A 33 28.67 -23.03 10.87
CA PHE A 33 28.85 -21.62 11.22
C PHE A 33 29.52 -21.46 12.60
N GLU A 34 30.20 -20.34 12.82
CA GLU A 34 30.62 -19.94 14.17
C GLU A 34 29.37 -19.64 15.01
N PHE A 35 29.30 -20.17 16.24
CA PHE A 35 28.13 -19.99 17.10
C PHE A 35 28.49 -19.89 18.58
N LYS A 36 27.57 -19.32 19.36
CA LYS A 36 27.60 -19.29 20.82
C LYS A 36 26.24 -19.71 21.38
N SER A 37 26.24 -20.75 22.20
CA SER A 37 25.02 -21.28 22.82
C SER A 37 24.74 -20.61 24.16
N PHE A 38 23.47 -20.35 24.42
CA PHE A 38 22.95 -19.79 25.66
C PHE A 38 21.69 -20.56 26.10
N GLU A 39 21.18 -20.25 27.29
CA GLU A 39 19.89 -20.77 27.71
C GLU A 39 18.77 -20.24 26.78
N GLY A 40 18.03 -21.15 26.15
CA GLY A 40 16.90 -20.87 25.26
C GLY A 40 17.23 -20.29 23.88
N HIS A 41 18.51 -20.12 23.50
CA HIS A 41 18.89 -19.63 22.17
C HIS A 41 20.34 -19.96 21.76
N VAL A 42 20.61 -19.85 20.47
CA VAL A 42 21.96 -19.93 19.87
C VAL A 42 22.18 -18.70 19.01
N ASP A 43 23.27 -17.99 19.26
CA ASP A 43 23.73 -16.90 18.40
C ASP A 43 24.69 -17.49 17.35
N ILE A 44 24.41 -17.28 16.07
CA ILE A 44 25.20 -17.77 14.94
C ILE A 44 25.75 -16.57 14.18
N PHE A 45 27.06 -16.55 13.94
CA PHE A 45 27.77 -15.43 13.34
C PHE A 45 28.08 -15.69 11.86
N GLY A 46 28.08 -14.62 11.05
CA GLY A 46 28.26 -14.66 9.60
C GLY A 46 27.13 -13.94 8.85
N ASN A 47 26.99 -14.24 7.56
CA ASN A 47 25.94 -13.62 6.74
C ASN A 47 24.55 -14.12 7.18
N PRO A 48 23.68 -13.23 7.70
CA PRO A 48 22.38 -13.65 8.21
C PRO A 48 21.47 -14.33 7.18
N LEU A 49 21.56 -13.96 5.90
CA LEU A 49 20.72 -14.57 4.86
C LEU A 49 21.13 -16.01 4.58
N GLU A 50 22.44 -16.28 4.60
CA GLU A 50 22.98 -17.64 4.45
C GLU A 50 22.64 -18.50 5.66
N ILE A 51 22.79 -17.95 6.87
CA ILE A 51 22.43 -18.62 8.13
C ILE A 51 20.93 -18.97 8.14
N GLU A 52 20.05 -18.00 7.85
CA GLU A 52 18.61 -18.26 7.82
C GLU A 52 18.29 -19.36 6.80
N ARG A 53 18.81 -19.27 5.58
CA ARG A 53 18.59 -20.28 4.54
C ARG A 53 19.01 -21.68 4.99
N ALA A 54 20.21 -21.83 5.56
CA ALA A 54 20.69 -23.11 6.05
C ALA A 54 19.79 -23.69 7.15
N ILE A 55 19.29 -22.84 8.05
CA ILE A 55 18.37 -23.27 9.11
C ILE A 55 17.00 -23.64 8.56
N ARG A 56 16.50 -22.95 7.53
CA ARG A 56 15.25 -23.34 6.85
C ARG A 56 15.38 -24.70 6.18
N GLU A 57 16.50 -24.97 5.52
CA GLU A 57 16.78 -26.27 4.91
C GLU A 57 16.87 -27.38 5.97
N LEU A 58 17.51 -27.12 7.11
CA LEU A 58 17.51 -28.02 8.26
C LEU A 58 16.10 -28.23 8.81
N GLU A 59 15.32 -27.17 8.97
CA GLU A 59 13.95 -27.23 9.47
C GLU A 59 13.08 -28.17 8.65
N ILE A 60 13.17 -28.10 7.32
CA ILE A 60 12.46 -29.00 6.40
C ILE A 60 12.89 -30.45 6.64
N LYS A 61 14.20 -30.71 6.78
CA LYS A 61 14.73 -32.06 7.10
C LYS A 61 14.23 -32.58 8.45
N LEU A 62 13.88 -31.70 9.38
CA LEU A 62 13.33 -32.02 10.69
C LEU A 62 11.79 -32.17 10.68
N GLY A 63 11.16 -32.12 9.52
CA GLY A 63 9.70 -32.20 9.36
C GLY A 63 8.96 -30.91 9.68
N GLY A 64 9.67 -29.78 9.77
CA GLY A 64 9.08 -28.44 9.82
C GLY A 64 8.78 -27.89 8.43
N PHE A 65 8.13 -26.73 8.38
CA PHE A 65 7.76 -26.11 7.10
C PHE A 65 8.87 -25.25 6.50
N GLY A 66 9.72 -24.64 7.34
CA GLY A 66 10.79 -23.76 6.85
C GLY A 66 10.27 -22.51 6.14
N PHE A 67 9.05 -22.05 6.44
CA PHE A 67 8.45 -20.91 5.76
C PHE A 67 9.18 -19.61 6.06
N ILE A 68 9.44 -18.84 5.01
CA ILE A 68 9.89 -17.46 5.12
C ILE A 68 8.65 -16.60 5.42
N PRO A 69 8.63 -15.83 6.53
CA PRO A 69 7.53 -14.94 6.81
C PRO A 69 7.35 -13.94 5.65
N PRO A 70 6.12 -13.69 5.20
CA PRO A 70 5.88 -12.68 4.17
C PRO A 70 6.30 -11.31 4.70
N SER A 71 6.88 -10.49 3.82
CA SER A 71 7.01 -9.05 4.07
C SER A 71 5.67 -8.35 3.80
N SER A 72 5.46 -7.19 4.42
CA SER A 72 4.26 -6.38 4.22
C SER A 72 4.61 -4.95 3.87
N ILE A 73 3.83 -4.36 2.97
CA ILE A 73 3.82 -2.92 2.67
C ILE A 73 2.50 -2.36 3.16
N TYR A 74 2.56 -1.27 3.92
CA TYR A 74 1.39 -0.57 4.42
C TYR A 74 1.22 0.73 3.65
N HIS A 75 0.02 0.99 3.15
CA HIS A 75 -0.33 2.23 2.46
C HIS A 75 -1.41 2.97 3.26
N ARG A 76 -1.46 4.30 3.09
CA ARG A 76 -2.53 5.12 3.65
C ARG A 76 -3.81 4.87 2.84
N PHE A 77 -4.95 4.76 3.52
CA PHE A 77 -6.25 4.71 2.85
C PHE A 77 -6.63 6.09 2.30
N THR A 78 -7.20 6.10 1.10
CA THR A 78 -7.84 7.30 0.51
C THR A 78 -9.11 7.65 1.26
N THR A 79 -9.34 8.95 1.51
CA THR A 79 -10.56 9.44 2.14
C THR A 79 -11.75 9.29 1.19
N GLY A 80 -12.92 8.94 1.73
CA GLY A 80 -14.16 8.95 0.96
C GLY A 80 -14.52 10.36 0.46
N LEU A 81 -15.19 10.44 -0.69
CA LEU A 81 -15.55 11.72 -1.32
C LEU A 81 -16.34 12.65 -0.42
N THR A 82 -17.17 12.11 0.48
CA THR A 82 -17.98 12.89 1.44
C THR A 82 -17.31 13.02 2.81
N GLY A 83 -16.03 12.65 2.92
CA GLY A 83 -15.29 12.49 4.18
C GLY A 83 -15.42 11.09 4.78
N GLY A 84 -14.49 10.72 5.66
CA GLY A 84 -14.48 9.41 6.31
C GLY A 84 -14.05 8.27 5.39
N LYS A 85 -14.60 7.07 5.59
CA LYS A 85 -14.24 5.86 4.81
C LYS A 85 -15.08 5.74 3.54
N MET A 86 -14.45 5.29 2.46
CA MET A 86 -15.15 4.76 1.29
C MET A 86 -15.97 3.52 1.69
N SER A 87 -17.22 3.45 1.23
CA SER A 87 -18.12 2.33 1.55
C SER A 87 -19.08 2.02 0.40
N SER A 88 -19.14 0.75 0.00
CA SER A 88 -20.11 0.24 -0.97
C SER A 88 -21.57 0.47 -0.54
N SER A 89 -21.85 0.50 0.76
CA SER A 89 -23.17 0.85 1.30
C SER A 89 -23.54 2.33 1.16
N LYS A 90 -22.57 3.20 0.83
CA LYS A 90 -22.75 4.64 0.60
C LYS A 90 -22.16 5.01 -0.76
N PRO A 91 -22.88 4.80 -1.88
CA PRO A 91 -22.35 5.00 -3.24
C PRO A 91 -21.75 6.38 -3.52
N GLU A 92 -22.24 7.43 -2.85
CA GLU A 92 -21.70 8.80 -2.97
C GLU A 92 -20.32 8.99 -2.31
N SER A 93 -19.87 8.03 -1.50
CA SER A 93 -18.59 8.12 -0.78
C SER A 93 -17.38 7.69 -1.61
N TYR A 94 -17.57 7.11 -2.80
CA TYR A 94 -16.48 6.60 -3.64
C TYR A 94 -16.85 6.62 -5.13
N ILE A 95 -15.82 6.56 -5.99
CA ILE A 95 -15.98 6.35 -7.42
C ILE A 95 -15.73 4.87 -7.68
N SER A 96 -16.70 4.19 -8.27
CA SER A 96 -16.51 2.81 -8.71
C SER A 96 -15.71 2.81 -10.00
N LEU A 97 -14.82 1.83 -10.18
CA LEU A 97 -14.19 1.57 -11.49
C LEU A 97 -15.21 1.13 -12.55
N LEU A 98 -16.45 0.86 -12.14
CA LEU A 98 -17.58 0.52 -13.00
C LEU A 98 -18.56 1.68 -13.20
N ASP A 99 -18.31 2.85 -12.59
CA ASP A 99 -19.17 4.01 -12.77
C ASP A 99 -19.06 4.52 -14.21
N ASP A 100 -20.19 4.93 -14.78
CA ASP A 100 -20.15 5.74 -16.00
C ASP A 100 -19.42 7.06 -15.73
N PRO A 101 -18.65 7.60 -16.70
CA PRO A 101 -17.89 8.83 -16.47
C PRO A 101 -18.74 10.01 -15.97
N GLU A 102 -19.99 10.12 -16.43
CA GLU A 102 -20.91 11.18 -15.96
C GLU A 102 -21.26 11.06 -14.47
N VAL A 103 -21.37 9.83 -13.96
CA VAL A 103 -21.62 9.57 -12.54
C VAL A 103 -20.38 9.96 -11.73
N ALA A 104 -19.19 9.56 -12.17
CA ALA A 104 -17.93 9.93 -11.52
C ALA A 104 -17.74 11.45 -11.46
N VAL A 105 -18.01 12.17 -12.56
CA VAL A 105 -17.96 13.64 -12.62
C VAL A 105 -18.92 14.26 -11.60
N ARG A 106 -20.14 13.74 -11.48
CA ARG A 106 -21.14 14.23 -10.52
C ARG A 106 -20.65 14.04 -9.08
N LYS A 107 -20.11 12.86 -8.77
CA LYS A 107 -19.55 12.55 -7.44
C LYS A 107 -18.36 13.44 -7.11
N LEU A 108 -17.40 13.63 -8.02
CA LEU A 108 -16.26 14.53 -7.85
C LEU A 108 -16.67 15.98 -7.63
N LYS A 109 -17.66 16.47 -8.37
CA LYS A 109 -18.20 17.83 -8.18
C LYS A 109 -18.74 18.03 -6.76
N ASN A 110 -19.30 16.99 -6.14
CA ASN A 110 -19.84 17.02 -4.78
C ASN A 110 -18.83 16.64 -3.69
N ALA A 111 -17.59 16.27 -4.05
CA ALA A 111 -16.59 15.82 -3.08
C ALA A 111 -16.17 16.94 -2.10
N LEU A 112 -15.82 16.55 -0.89
CA LEU A 112 -15.31 17.41 0.15
C LEU A 112 -13.98 18.05 -0.29
N THR A 113 -13.87 19.36 -0.07
CA THR A 113 -12.66 20.12 -0.34
C THR A 113 -12.18 20.85 0.89
N GLY A 114 -10.89 21.16 0.97
CA GLY A 114 -10.34 22.11 1.94
C GLY A 114 -10.43 23.57 1.50
N GLY A 115 -11.35 23.90 0.59
CA GLY A 115 -11.57 25.28 0.14
C GLY A 115 -12.36 26.13 1.13
N ARG A 116 -12.58 27.39 0.77
CA ARG A 116 -13.38 28.36 1.56
C ARG A 116 -14.86 28.39 1.15
N ALA A 117 -15.67 29.07 1.96
CA ALA A 117 -17.11 29.18 1.73
C ALA A 117 -17.45 30.00 0.48
N THR A 118 -16.64 31.03 0.17
CA THR A 118 -16.82 31.89 -1.01
C THR A 118 -15.56 31.95 -1.87
N SER A 119 -15.73 32.35 -3.14
CA SER A 119 -14.61 32.49 -4.07
C SER A 119 -13.66 33.63 -3.68
N GLU A 120 -14.21 34.68 -3.08
CA GLU A 120 -13.52 35.85 -2.56
C GLU A 120 -12.62 35.46 -1.38
N GLU A 121 -13.15 34.66 -0.45
CA GLU A 121 -12.36 34.12 0.65
C GLU A 121 -11.27 33.18 0.16
N GLN A 122 -11.57 32.30 -0.81
CA GLN A 122 -10.56 31.42 -1.41
C GLN A 122 -9.42 32.23 -2.03
N LYS A 123 -9.72 33.29 -2.79
CA LYS A 123 -8.70 34.17 -3.39
C LYS A 123 -7.86 34.90 -2.34
N ARG A 124 -8.47 35.29 -1.21
CA ARG A 124 -7.78 36.06 -0.16
C ARG A 124 -6.96 35.19 0.80
N LEU A 125 -7.49 34.01 1.15
CA LEU A 125 -6.97 33.17 2.23
C LEU A 125 -6.37 31.84 1.75
N GLY A 126 -6.55 31.51 0.46
CA GLY A 126 -6.17 30.21 -0.08
C GLY A 126 -7.02 29.05 0.43
N GLY A 127 -6.76 27.87 -0.12
CA GLY A 127 -7.30 26.59 0.33
C GLY A 127 -6.34 25.79 1.21
N GLU A 128 -6.83 24.68 1.74
CA GLU A 128 -6.10 23.71 2.57
C GLU A 128 -6.06 22.34 1.85
N PRO A 129 -5.09 22.10 0.95
CA PRO A 129 -4.96 20.84 0.19
C PRO A 129 -5.02 19.57 1.04
N GLU A 130 -4.55 19.64 2.28
CA GLU A 130 -4.42 18.54 3.25
C GLU A 130 -5.77 18.02 3.73
N LYS A 131 -6.80 18.86 3.62
CA LYS A 131 -8.19 18.57 3.96
C LYS A 131 -9.04 18.34 2.70
N CYS A 132 -8.41 18.27 1.53
CA CYS A 132 -9.09 18.23 0.24
C CYS A 132 -9.02 16.84 -0.38
N VAL A 133 -10.19 16.20 -0.56
CA VAL A 133 -10.25 14.88 -1.20
C VAL A 133 -9.87 14.96 -2.68
N ILE A 134 -10.13 16.09 -3.34
CA ILE A 134 -9.72 16.29 -4.75
C ILE A 134 -8.19 16.27 -4.89
N PHE A 135 -7.47 16.94 -3.98
CA PHE A 135 -6.01 16.92 -4.01
C PHE A 135 -5.44 15.55 -3.66
N GLU A 136 -6.09 14.83 -2.73
CA GLU A 136 -5.74 13.44 -2.44
C GLU A 136 -5.91 12.53 -3.69
N PHE A 137 -6.98 12.70 -4.47
CA PHE A 137 -7.18 11.98 -5.72
C PHE A 137 -6.12 12.32 -6.78
N TYR A 138 -5.71 13.58 -6.87
CA TYR A 138 -4.56 13.94 -7.71
C TYR A 138 -3.32 13.16 -7.31
N SER A 139 -2.97 13.19 -6.02
CA SER A 139 -1.74 12.56 -5.52
C SER A 139 -1.71 11.03 -5.62
N PHE A 140 -2.88 10.37 -5.58
CA PHE A 140 -2.93 8.91 -5.59
C PHE A 140 -3.24 8.29 -6.96
N HIS A 141 -3.98 8.99 -7.81
CA HIS A 141 -4.61 8.35 -8.97
C HIS A 141 -4.51 9.12 -10.28
N LEU A 142 -4.53 10.45 -10.25
CA LEU A 142 -4.79 11.24 -11.46
C LEU A 142 -3.56 11.97 -12.02
N ILE A 143 -2.53 12.23 -11.21
CA ILE A 143 -1.35 12.98 -11.64
C ILE A 143 -0.10 12.25 -11.17
N GLU A 144 0.78 11.90 -12.12
CA GLU A 144 2.05 11.22 -11.86
C GLU A 144 3.22 12.18 -11.59
N SER A 145 3.14 13.44 -12.08
CA SER A 145 4.21 14.43 -11.91
C SER A 145 4.12 15.12 -10.55
N ASP A 146 5.15 14.93 -9.73
CA ASP A 146 5.32 15.63 -8.46
C ASP A 146 5.41 17.16 -8.65
N GLU A 147 6.01 17.62 -9.75
CA GLU A 147 6.08 19.05 -10.06
C GLU A 147 4.70 19.65 -10.35
N GLU A 148 3.83 18.91 -11.05
CA GLU A 148 2.46 19.35 -11.31
C GLU A 148 1.62 19.37 -10.03
N LEU A 149 1.73 18.33 -9.19
CA LEU A 149 1.09 18.28 -7.87
C LEU A 149 1.50 19.48 -7.01
N LYS A 150 2.80 19.79 -6.98
CA LYS A 150 3.33 20.92 -6.22
C LYS A 150 2.78 22.26 -6.74
N ARG A 151 2.68 22.45 -8.06
CA ARG A 151 2.08 23.66 -8.65
C ARG A 151 0.60 23.80 -8.26
N ILE A 152 -0.18 22.72 -8.35
CA ILE A 152 -1.59 22.72 -7.95
C ILE A 152 -1.73 23.06 -6.47
N GLU A 153 -0.86 22.51 -5.61
CA GLU A 153 -0.82 22.81 -4.19
C GLU A 153 -0.55 24.30 -3.94
N GLU A 154 0.50 24.85 -4.56
CA GLU A 154 0.90 26.26 -4.43
C GLU A 154 -0.20 27.22 -4.94
N ASP A 155 -0.84 26.90 -6.06
CA ASP A 155 -1.94 27.67 -6.61
C ASP A 155 -3.20 27.61 -5.73
N CYS A 156 -3.48 26.45 -5.12
CA CYS A 156 -4.55 26.30 -4.16
C CYS A 156 -4.29 27.13 -2.90
N ARG A 157 -3.11 27.02 -2.29
CA ARG A 157 -2.72 27.74 -1.07
C ARG A 157 -2.64 29.26 -1.27
N SER A 158 -2.27 29.71 -2.46
CA SER A 158 -2.22 31.13 -2.79
C SER A 158 -3.58 31.73 -3.18
N GLY A 159 -4.61 30.89 -3.36
CA GLY A 159 -5.93 31.34 -3.80
C GLY A 159 -6.04 31.62 -5.30
N ARG A 160 -4.98 31.34 -6.08
CA ARG A 160 -5.01 31.44 -7.56
C ARG A 160 -5.92 30.39 -8.18
N LEU A 161 -5.98 29.20 -7.58
CA LEU A 161 -6.85 28.10 -8.01
C LEU A 161 -8.14 28.05 -7.18
N LEU A 162 -9.28 28.16 -7.86
CA LEU A 162 -10.61 27.98 -7.26
C LEU A 162 -11.02 26.51 -7.25
N CYS A 163 -11.77 26.09 -6.22
CA CYS A 163 -12.23 24.70 -6.10
C CYS A 163 -13.07 24.23 -7.29
N GLY A 164 -13.86 25.11 -7.91
CA GLY A 164 -14.68 24.77 -9.07
C GLY A 164 -13.85 24.37 -10.30
N SER A 165 -12.82 25.16 -10.64
CA SER A 165 -11.92 24.86 -11.76
C SER A 165 -11.03 23.66 -11.44
N CYS A 166 -10.55 23.55 -10.20
CA CYS A 166 -9.81 22.39 -9.72
C CYS A 166 -10.64 21.10 -9.88
N LYS A 167 -11.88 21.07 -9.38
CA LYS A 167 -12.78 19.92 -9.57
C LYS A 167 -13.07 19.61 -11.03
N LYS A 168 -13.19 20.62 -11.89
CA LYS A 168 -13.40 20.42 -13.32
C LYS A 168 -12.20 19.70 -13.94
N PHE A 169 -10.98 20.13 -13.64
CA PHE A 169 -9.77 19.47 -14.11
C PHE A 169 -9.66 18.03 -13.60
N ALA A 170 -9.91 17.79 -12.30
CA ALA A 170 -9.96 16.43 -11.76
C ALA A 170 -11.01 15.55 -12.45
N SER A 171 -12.16 16.13 -12.81
CA SER A 171 -13.23 15.43 -13.51
C SER A 171 -12.82 15.02 -14.92
N GLU A 172 -12.07 15.86 -15.63
CA GLU A 172 -11.55 15.56 -16.97
C GLU A 172 -10.57 14.38 -16.90
N LEU A 173 -9.58 14.43 -15.99
CA LEU A 173 -8.64 13.34 -15.78
C LEU A 173 -9.33 12.03 -15.36
N MET A 174 -10.35 12.10 -14.51
CA MET A 174 -11.09 10.92 -14.07
C MET A 174 -11.90 10.28 -15.20
N VAL A 175 -12.46 11.08 -16.10
CA VAL A 175 -13.18 10.57 -17.28
C VAL A 175 -12.22 9.77 -18.16
N ASP A 176 -11.03 10.31 -18.42
CA ASP A 176 -10.02 9.65 -19.23
C ASP A 176 -9.51 8.37 -18.56
N PHE A 177 -9.23 8.42 -17.25
CA PHE A 177 -8.86 7.25 -16.44
C PHE A 177 -9.90 6.13 -16.52
N LEU A 178 -11.19 6.44 -16.34
CA LEU A 178 -12.25 5.42 -16.37
C LEU A 178 -12.46 4.82 -17.76
N ARG A 179 -12.27 5.61 -18.82
CA ARG A 179 -12.34 5.12 -20.20
C ARG A 179 -11.20 4.15 -20.49
N GLU A 180 -9.97 4.54 -20.18
CA GLU A 180 -8.80 3.68 -20.34
C GLU A 180 -8.94 2.39 -19.51
N HIS A 181 -9.40 2.52 -18.26
CA HIS A 181 -9.65 1.36 -17.41
C HIS A 181 -10.69 0.41 -18.01
N LYS A 182 -11.80 0.94 -18.53
CA LYS A 182 -12.85 0.15 -19.16
C LYS A 182 -12.33 -0.59 -20.39
N GLU A 183 -11.57 0.08 -21.26
CA GLU A 183 -10.97 -0.54 -22.45
C GLU A 183 -10.07 -1.72 -22.06
N LYS A 184 -9.17 -1.53 -21.09
CA LYS A 184 -8.29 -2.61 -20.58
C LYS A 184 -9.07 -3.76 -19.96
N ARG A 185 -10.15 -3.45 -19.24
CA ARG A 185 -11.00 -4.46 -18.61
C ARG A 185 -11.75 -5.30 -19.66
N ASP A 186 -12.29 -4.65 -20.68
CA ASP A 186 -13.01 -5.33 -21.76
C ASP A 186 -12.04 -6.20 -22.60
N GLU A 187 -10.78 -5.76 -22.79
CA GLU A 187 -9.71 -6.62 -23.37
C GLU A 187 -9.39 -7.83 -22.47
N ALA A 188 -9.33 -7.61 -21.15
CA ALA A 188 -9.02 -8.67 -20.19
C ALA A 188 -10.10 -9.75 -20.13
N GLU A 189 -11.37 -9.42 -20.38
CA GLU A 189 -12.48 -10.37 -20.36
C GLU A 189 -12.26 -11.53 -21.34
N GLY A 190 -11.73 -11.25 -22.53
CA GLY A 190 -11.39 -12.26 -23.53
C GLY A 190 -10.22 -13.17 -23.16
N LYS A 191 -9.44 -12.81 -22.14
CA LYS A 191 -8.25 -13.55 -21.67
C LYS A 191 -8.50 -14.31 -20.37
N ILE A 192 -9.68 -14.18 -19.74
CA ILE A 192 -9.98 -14.86 -18.46
C ILE A 192 -9.80 -16.38 -18.59
N GLY A 193 -10.19 -16.94 -19.74
CA GLY A 193 -10.03 -18.38 -20.02
C GLY A 193 -8.59 -18.87 -20.13
N ASP A 194 -7.61 -17.96 -20.30
CA ASP A 194 -6.18 -18.30 -20.35
C ASP A 194 -5.60 -18.55 -18.95
N PHE A 195 -6.34 -18.21 -17.89
CA PHE A 195 -5.92 -18.37 -16.50
C PHE A 195 -6.71 -19.50 -15.83
N GLU A 196 -6.03 -20.56 -15.43
CA GLU A 196 -6.60 -21.58 -14.55
C GLU A 196 -6.48 -21.14 -13.09
N ILE A 197 -7.60 -21.07 -12.37
CA ILE A 197 -7.57 -20.93 -10.91
C ILE A 197 -7.31 -22.32 -10.33
N ILE A 198 -6.06 -22.57 -9.93
CA ILE A 198 -5.69 -23.77 -9.19
C ILE A 198 -6.13 -23.59 -7.74
N TYR A 199 -7.15 -24.34 -7.32
CA TYR A 199 -7.60 -24.43 -5.93
C TYR A 199 -6.81 -25.47 -5.14
#